data_AF-A0A218P521-F1
#
_entry.id   AF-A0A218P521-F1
#
_cell.length_a   1.000
_cell.length_b   1.000
_cell.length_c   1.000
_cell.angle_alpha   90.00
_cell.angle_beta   90.00
_cell.angle_gamma   90.00
#
_symmetry.space_group_name_H-M   'P 1'
#
loop_
_entity.id
_entity.type
_entity.pdbx_description
1 polymer ?
#
loop_
_entity_poly.entity_id
_entity_poly.type
_entity_poly.pdbx_seq_one_letter_code
_entity_poly.pdbx_strand_id
1 'polypeptide(L)'
;MERWKLIGYVIPATTASLLAVALWMGNAPLAFGVLAGAIGVMLLYSEWLRGRGEVLSDERTLRIEEMASKRTLQVLILVIAFLVVGLSIFSERDPGLRSAYYLSLGLMVLISALKVSLKRHYSRVM
;
A
#
# COMPACT_ATOMS: atom_id res chain seq x y z
N MET A 1 8.09 16.08 16.34
CA MET A 1 8.14 15.15 15.20
C MET A 1 7.21 13.92 15.36
N GLU A 2 6.77 13.51 16.55
CA GLU A 2 5.96 12.28 16.76
C GLU A 2 4.50 12.34 16.25
N ARG A 3 3.83 13.50 16.33
CA ARG A 3 2.44 13.66 15.86
C ARG A 3 2.24 13.33 14.37
N TRP A 4 3.24 13.58 13.53
CA TRP A 4 3.18 13.30 12.09
C TRP A 4 3.36 11.82 11.76
N LYS A 5 4.14 11.08 12.56
CA LYS A 5 4.22 9.62 12.44
C LYS A 5 2.88 8.97 12.78
N LEU A 6 2.21 9.43 13.84
CA LEU A 6 0.89 8.93 14.23
C LEU A 6 -0.14 9.09 13.11
N ILE A 7 -0.21 10.27 12.46
CA ILE A 7 -1.13 10.50 11.32
C ILE A 7 -0.82 9.54 10.17
N GLY A 8 0.46 9.25 9.91
CA GLY A 8 0.88 8.26 8.90
C GLY A 8 0.47 6.82 9.22
N TYR A 9 0.25 6.46 10.49
CA TYR A 9 -0.26 5.15 10.90
C TYR A 9 -1.79 5.09 11.00
N VAL A 10 -2.44 6.23 11.23
CA VAL A 10 -3.90 6.34 11.29
C VAL A 10 -4.53 5.98 9.94
N ILE A 11 -4.00 6.50 8.83
CA ILE A 11 -4.52 6.24 7.47
C ILE A 11 -4.56 4.73 7.14
N PRO A 12 -3.47 3.95 7.29
CA PRO A 12 -3.51 2.51 7.03
C PRO A 12 -4.37 1.75 8.06
N ALA A 13 -4.40 2.18 9.33
CA ALA A 13 -5.25 1.54 10.33
C ALA A 13 -6.75 1.73 10.03
N THR A 14 -7.19 2.93 9.66
CA THR A 14 -8.58 3.20 9.28
C THR A 14 -8.95 2.46 7.99
N THR A 15 -8.03 2.42 7.03
CA THR A 15 -8.23 1.68 5.76
C THR A 15 -8.40 0.19 6.03
N ALA A 16 -7.53 -0.43 6.83
CA ALA A 16 -7.63 -1.85 7.17
C ALA A 16 -8.96 -2.17 7.87
N SER A 17 -9.41 -1.29 8.77
CA SER A 17 -10.67 -1.43 9.49
C SER A 17 -11.88 -1.40 8.56
N LEU A 18 -11.96 -0.38 7.70
CA LEU A 18 -13.05 -0.22 6.73
C LEU A 18 -13.08 -1.35 5.69
N LEU A 19 -11.90 -1.81 5.28
CA LEU A 19 -11.76 -2.86 4.28
C LEU A 19 -12.15 -4.23 4.88
N ALA A 20 -11.83 -4.48 6.15
CA ALA A 20 -12.31 -5.66 6.87
C ALA A 20 -13.85 -5.68 6.97
N VAL A 21 -14.48 -4.54 7.29
CA VAL A 21 -15.95 -4.43 7.32
C VAL A 21 -16.56 -4.64 5.94
N ALA A 22 -15.98 -4.03 4.90
CA ALA A 22 -16.47 -4.16 3.52
C ALA A 22 -16.38 -5.60 3.00
N LEU A 23 -15.29 -6.30 3.32
CA LEU A 23 -15.12 -7.71 3.00
C LEU A 23 -16.10 -8.59 3.78
N TRP A 24 -16.33 -8.31 5.07
CA TRP A 24 -17.29 -9.08 5.88
C TRP A 24 -18.73 -8.94 5.40
N MET A 25 -19.09 -7.81 4.81
CA MET A 25 -20.39 -7.60 4.16
C MET A 25 -20.49 -8.22 2.75
N GLY A 26 -19.41 -8.82 2.22
CA GLY A 26 -19.36 -9.37 0.87
C GLY A 26 -19.57 -8.34 -0.24
N ASN A 27 -19.43 -7.05 0.07
CA ASN A 27 -19.80 -5.96 -0.83
C ASN A 27 -18.59 -5.48 -1.62
N ALA A 28 -18.42 -6.04 -2.82
CA ALA A 28 -17.34 -5.72 -3.75
C ALA A 28 -17.18 -4.22 -4.07
N PRO A 29 -18.24 -3.48 -4.46
CA PRO A 29 -18.09 -2.05 -4.75
C PRO A 29 -17.67 -1.24 -3.52
N LEU A 30 -18.10 -1.61 -2.31
CA LEU A 30 -17.61 -0.98 -1.08
C LEU A 30 -16.13 -1.25 -0.84
N ALA A 31 -15.67 -2.50 -1.01
CA ALA A 31 -14.26 -2.85 -0.80
C ALA A 31 -13.32 -2.13 -1.79
N PHE A 32 -13.71 -2.07 -3.07
CA PHE A 32 -12.98 -1.30 -4.08
C PHE A 32 -13.06 0.22 -3.84
N GLY A 33 -14.20 0.72 -3.36
CA GLY A 33 -14.39 2.12 -2.99
C GLY A 33 -13.48 2.55 -1.83
N VAL A 34 -13.37 1.73 -0.79
CA VAL A 34 -12.45 1.96 0.34
C VAL A 34 -11.00 1.97 -0.12
N LEU A 35 -10.62 1.02 -0.99
CA LEU A 35 -9.28 0.98 -1.60
C LEU A 35 -8.97 2.26 -2.38
N ALA A 36 -9.85 2.64 -3.31
CA ALA A 36 -9.69 3.84 -4.14
C ALA A 36 -9.61 5.12 -3.29
N GLY A 37 -10.47 5.24 -2.27
CA GLY A 37 -10.46 6.36 -1.34
C GLY A 37 -9.16 6.46 -0.55
N ALA A 38 -8.66 5.33 -0.02
CA ALA A 38 -7.40 5.29 0.72
C ALA A 38 -6.20 5.70 -0.16
N ILE A 39 -6.17 5.27 -1.42
CA ILE A 39 -5.14 5.66 -2.38
C ILE A 39 -5.19 7.17 -2.63
N GLY A 40 -6.40 7.73 -2.86
CA GLY A 40 -6.59 9.16 -3.05
C GLY A 40 -6.09 9.99 -1.86
N VAL A 41 -6.46 9.59 -0.64
CA VAL A 41 -5.99 10.24 0.60
C VAL A 41 -4.47 10.17 0.74
N MET A 42 -3.88 9.01 0.42
CA MET A 42 -2.42 8.82 0.48
C MET A 42 -1.67 9.72 -0.52
N LEU A 43 -2.21 9.88 -1.74
CA LEU A 43 -1.62 10.75 -2.76
C LEU A 43 -1.71 12.22 -2.37
N LEU A 44 -2.88 12.67 -1.90
CA LEU A 44 -3.06 14.03 -1.41
C LEU A 44 -2.15 14.34 -0.22
N TYR A 45 -2.01 13.40 0.72
CA TYR A 45 -1.09 13.54 1.84
C TYR A 45 0.37 13.67 1.38
N SER A 46 0.77 12.85 0.40
CA SER A 46 2.11 12.91 -0.20
C SER A 46 2.37 14.24 -0.91
N GLU A 47 1.42 14.74 -1.70
CA GLU A 47 1.56 16.04 -2.39
C GLU A 47 1.63 17.20 -1.39
N TRP A 48 0.81 17.14 -0.34
CA TRP A 48 0.81 18.15 0.71
C TRP A 48 2.13 18.19 1.49
N LEU A 49 2.73 17.03 1.78
CA LEU A 49 4.08 16.94 2.36
C LEU A 49 5.14 17.51 1.41
N ARG A 50 5.01 17.25 0.10
CA ARG A 50 5.94 17.74 -0.92
C ARG A 50 5.90 19.26 -1.06
N GLY A 51 4.73 19.87 -0.88
CA GLY A 51 4.54 21.32 -0.88
C GLY A 51 5.18 22.05 0.30
N ARG A 52 5.52 21.36 1.40
CA ARG A 52 6.18 21.96 2.58
C ARG A 52 7.71 22.03 2.50
N GLY A 53 8.32 21.57 1.39
CA GLY A 53 9.76 21.75 1.17
C GLY A 53 10.69 20.77 1.92
N GLU A 54 10.21 19.66 2.48
CA GLU A 54 11.04 18.64 3.13
C GLU A 54 11.91 17.80 2.15
N VAL A 55 12.05 18.22 0.89
CA VAL A 55 12.77 17.44 -0.14
C VAL A 55 13.95 18.26 -0.68
N LEU A 56 15.08 18.17 0.03
CA LEU A 56 16.38 18.72 -0.40
C LEU A 56 16.79 18.16 -1.76
N SER A 57 17.35 19.05 -2.58
CA SER A 57 17.29 19.04 -4.03
C SER A 57 18.51 18.42 -4.74
N ASP A 58 19.51 17.89 -4.05
CA ASP A 58 20.80 17.51 -4.68
C ASP A 58 21.06 15.99 -4.89
N GLU A 59 20.21 15.09 -4.39
CA GLU A 59 20.32 13.63 -4.60
C GLU A 59 19.76 13.15 -5.96
N ARG A 60 19.71 14.02 -6.99
CA ARG A 60 18.80 13.86 -8.15
C ARG A 60 18.99 12.57 -8.96
N THR A 61 20.21 12.10 -9.18
CA THR A 61 20.45 10.91 -10.02
C THR A 61 20.22 9.60 -9.26
N LEU A 62 20.68 9.53 -8.00
CA LEU A 62 20.47 8.39 -7.10
C LEU A 62 19.00 8.23 -6.70
N ARG A 63 18.27 9.35 -6.58
CA ARG A 63 16.82 9.35 -6.37
C ARG A 63 16.01 8.94 -7.58
N ILE A 64 16.48 9.05 -8.82
CA ILE A 64 15.66 8.65 -9.98
C ILE A 64 15.51 7.13 -10.02
N GLU A 65 16.58 6.37 -9.78
CA GLU A 65 16.49 4.91 -9.64
C GLU A 65 15.73 4.50 -8.38
N GLU A 66 15.96 5.18 -7.24
CA GLU A 66 15.16 4.93 -6.03
C GLU A 66 13.68 5.30 -6.18
N MET A 67 13.35 6.39 -6.88
CA MET A 67 11.96 6.81 -7.13
C MET A 67 11.29 5.88 -8.13
N ALA A 68 12.02 5.43 -9.17
CA ALA A 68 11.53 4.42 -10.09
C ALA A 68 11.25 3.11 -9.34
N SER A 69 12.19 2.64 -8.50
CA SER A 69 12.03 1.46 -7.65
C SER A 69 10.90 1.63 -6.61
N LYS A 70 10.79 2.79 -5.96
CA LYS A 70 9.69 3.08 -5.03
C LYS A 70 8.34 3.11 -5.74
N ARG A 71 8.27 3.66 -6.96
CA ARG A 71 7.03 3.77 -7.74
C ARG A 71 6.61 2.42 -8.32
N THR A 72 7.54 1.61 -8.83
CA THR A 72 7.24 0.24 -9.28
C THR A 72 6.77 -0.62 -8.12
N LEU A 73 7.45 -0.55 -6.96
CA LEU A 73 7.02 -1.29 -5.77
C LEU A 73 5.66 -0.82 -5.26
N GLN A 74 5.36 0.48 -5.34
CA GLN A 74 4.06 1.04 -4.96
C GLN A 74 2.94 0.59 -5.91
N VAL A 75 3.16 0.64 -7.23
CA VAL A 75 2.20 0.15 -8.22
C VAL A 75 1.99 -1.36 -8.08
N LEU A 76 3.05 -2.11 -7.81
CA LEU A 76 2.97 -3.56 -7.65
C LEU A 76 2.19 -3.95 -6.37
N ILE A 77 2.41 -3.23 -5.26
CA ILE A 77 1.58 -3.36 -4.04
C ILE A 77 0.12 -3.00 -4.34
N LEU A 78 -0.12 -1.95 -5.14
CA LEU A 78 -1.46 -1.53 -5.54
C LEU A 78 -2.18 -2.64 -6.29
N VAL A 79 -1.56 -3.16 -7.35
CA VAL A 79 -2.11 -4.23 -8.18
C VAL A 79 -2.41 -5.46 -7.34
N ILE A 80 -1.49 -5.86 -6.47
CA ILE A 80 -1.70 -7.00 -5.58
C ILE A 80 -2.83 -6.73 -4.58
N ALA A 81 -2.96 -5.52 -4.04
CA ALA A 81 -4.06 -5.18 -3.14
C ALA A 81 -5.42 -5.32 -3.84
N PHE A 82 -5.54 -4.87 -5.09
CA PHE A 82 -6.76 -5.08 -5.89
C PHE A 82 -7.02 -6.56 -6.17
N LEU A 83 -5.97 -7.34 -6.47
CA LEU A 83 -6.07 -8.79 -6.66
C LEU A 83 -6.51 -9.51 -5.39
N VAL A 84 -5.93 -9.20 -4.24
CA VAL A 84 -6.30 -9.80 -2.94
C VAL A 84 -7.76 -9.50 -2.61
N VAL A 85 -8.22 -8.26 -2.79
CA VAL A 85 -9.62 -7.89 -2.53
C VAL A 85 -10.56 -8.60 -3.51
N GLY A 86 -10.25 -8.60 -4.80
CA GLY A 86 -11.03 -9.33 -5.79
C GLY A 86 -11.10 -10.82 -5.47
N LEU A 87 -9.94 -11.46 -5.26
CA LEU A 87 -9.84 -12.88 -4.92
C LEU A 87 -10.56 -13.20 -3.60
N SER A 88 -10.53 -12.31 -2.59
CA SER A 88 -11.24 -12.52 -1.33
C SER A 88 -12.74 -12.71 -1.54
N ILE A 89 -13.32 -11.94 -2.46
CA ILE A 89 -14.75 -11.97 -2.77
C ILE A 89 -15.10 -13.16 -3.67
N PHE A 90 -14.29 -13.39 -4.72
CA PHE A 90 -14.52 -14.52 -5.64
C PHE A 90 -14.25 -15.88 -4.98
N SER A 91 -13.32 -15.94 -4.02
CA SER A 91 -12.97 -17.16 -3.28
C SER A 91 -14.07 -17.63 -2.31
N GLU A 92 -15.07 -16.81 -2.00
CA GLU A 92 -16.28 -17.26 -1.27
C GLU A 92 -17.21 -18.07 -2.17
N ARG A 93 -17.23 -17.80 -3.49
CA ARG A 93 -18.10 -18.47 -4.45
C ARG A 93 -17.46 -19.71 -5.07
N ASP A 94 -16.16 -19.66 -5.35
CA ASP A 94 -15.42 -20.76 -5.96
C ASP A 94 -14.26 -21.24 -5.07
N PRO A 95 -14.33 -22.47 -4.51
CA PRO A 95 -13.28 -22.99 -3.63
C PRO A 95 -11.95 -23.21 -4.36
N GLY A 96 -11.95 -23.32 -5.69
CA GLY A 96 -10.74 -23.40 -6.52
C GLY A 96 -9.89 -22.12 -6.50
N LEU A 97 -10.47 -20.97 -6.18
CA LEU A 97 -9.77 -19.68 -6.11
C LEU A 97 -9.11 -19.41 -4.74
N ARG A 98 -9.37 -20.25 -3.73
CA ARG A 98 -8.76 -20.12 -2.39
C ARG A 98 -7.24 -20.20 -2.43
N SER A 99 -6.68 -21.09 -3.25
CA SER A 99 -5.24 -21.22 -3.41
C SER A 99 -4.61 -19.94 -3.99
N ALA A 100 -5.25 -19.34 -5.00
CA ALA A 100 -4.83 -18.08 -5.60
C ALA A 100 -4.93 -16.91 -4.62
N TYR A 101 -5.99 -16.87 -3.78
CA TYR A 101 -6.12 -15.89 -2.70
C TYR A 101 -4.95 -15.97 -1.70
N TYR A 102 -4.68 -17.16 -1.15
CA TYR A 102 -3.57 -17.33 -0.19
C TYR A 102 -2.21 -17.02 -0.80
N LEU A 103 -2.00 -17.37 -2.08
CA LEU A 103 -0.77 -17.05 -2.80
C LEU A 103 -0.61 -15.55 -2.99
N SER A 104 -1.67 -14.84 -3.39
CA SER A 104 -1.68 -13.39 -3.54
C SER A 104 -1.42 -12.68 -2.20
N LEU A 105 -2.04 -13.17 -1.11
CA LEU A 105 -1.85 -12.66 0.24
C LEU A 105 -0.40 -12.86 0.71
N GLY A 106 0.17 -14.05 0.47
CA GLY A 106 1.58 -14.34 0.74
C GLY A 106 2.52 -13.41 -0.03
N LEU A 107 2.25 -13.17 -1.32
CA LEU A 107 3.00 -12.23 -2.14
C LEU A 107 2.95 -10.80 -1.57
N MET A 108 1.76 -10.35 -1.16
CA MET A 108 1.55 -9.02 -0.59
C MET A 108 2.39 -8.80 0.68
N VAL A 109 2.43 -9.81 1.56
CA VAL A 109 3.26 -9.79 2.77
C VAL A 109 4.74 -9.78 2.41
N LEU A 110 5.17 -10.63 1.48
CA LEU A 110 6.57 -10.71 1.04
C LEU A 110 7.07 -9.38 0.46
N ILE A 111 6.29 -8.75 -0.41
CA ILE A 111 6.65 -7.49 -1.05
C ILE A 111 6.64 -6.33 -0.05
N SER A 112 5.70 -6.35 0.90
CA SER A 112 5.68 -5.37 1.99
C SER A 112 6.89 -5.52 2.91
N ALA A 113 7.29 -6.76 3.23
CA ALA A 113 8.49 -7.05 4.00
C ALA A 113 9.75 -6.61 3.24
N LEU A 114 9.82 -6.86 1.92
CA LEU A 114 10.90 -6.40 1.06
C LEU A 114 10.99 -4.87 1.06
N LYS A 115 9.86 -4.16 0.97
CA LYS A 115 9.80 -2.70 1.07
C LYS A 115 10.44 -2.19 2.37
N VAL A 116 10.08 -2.79 3.50
CA VAL A 116 10.58 -2.41 4.82
C VAL A 116 12.06 -2.76 4.95
N SER A 117 12.47 -3.93 4.46
CA SER A 117 13.86 -4.40 4.46
C SER A 117 14.75 -3.45 3.66
N LEU A 118 14.35 -3.12 2.43
CA LEU A 118 15.05 -2.14 1.59
C LEU A 118 15.13 -0.79 2.30
N LYS A 119 14.02 -0.28 2.83
CA LYS A 119 14.02 0.98 3.59
C LYS A 119 15.02 0.96 4.75
N ARG A 120 15.13 -0.15 5.48
CA ARG A 120 16.05 -0.31 6.60
C ARG A 120 17.51 -0.46 6.14
N HIS A 121 17.74 -1.11 5.00
CA HIS A 121 19.07 -1.25 4.41
C HIS A 121 19.59 0.11 3.94
N TYR A 122 18.79 0.84 3.16
CA TYR A 122 19.15 2.19 2.69
C TYR A 122 19.38 3.17 3.84
N SER A 123 18.60 3.13 4.92
CA SER A 123 18.83 4.02 6.08
C SER A 123 20.06 3.66 6.93
N ARG A 124 20.72 2.53 6.67
CA ARG A 124 21.98 2.18 7.34
C ARG A 124 23.20 2.49 6.48
N VAL A 125 23.04 2.47 5.16
CA VAL A 125 24.12 2.63 4.19
C VAL A 125 24.31 4.11 3.83
N MET A 126 23.26 4.92 3.92
CA MET A 126 23.26 6.38 3.79
C MET A 126 22.86 7.03 5.12
#